data_AF-A0A353B809-F1
#
_entry.id   AF-A0A353B809-F1
#
_cell.length_a   1.000
_cell.length_b   1.000
_cell.length_c   1.000
_cell.angle_alpha   90.00
_cell.angle_beta   90.00
_cell.angle_gamma   90.00
#
_symmetry.space_group_name_H-M   'P 1'
#
loop_
_entity.id
_entity.type
_entity.pdbx_description
1 polymer ?
#
loop_
_entity_poly.entity_id
_entity_poly.type
_entity_poly.pdbx_seq_one_letter_code
_entity_poly.pdbx_strand_id
1 'polypeptide(L)'
;MRVGRVVKVIPDKKIGFIRSADLNEDVFFHFSKVDKDEKNDLEEGDDVEYEVDELARIEKLRLQATLVRRSRRPLEVKIRGRDAPSFKAQHHPKARQRQPTWRGGSRRGPEENPDENE
;
A
#
# COMPACT_ATOMS: atom_id res chain seq x y z
N MET A 1 -10.18 18.04 -6.95
CA MET A 1 -9.87 16.82 -7.72
C MET A 1 -9.72 15.67 -6.76
N ARG A 2 -10.24 14.52 -7.15
CA ARG A 2 -10.14 13.26 -6.42
C ARG A 2 -9.12 12.37 -7.11
N VAL A 3 -8.65 11.37 -6.39
CA VAL A 3 -7.69 10.39 -6.90
C VAL A 3 -8.29 9.00 -6.86
N GLY A 4 -7.90 8.17 -7.79
CA GLY A 4 -8.36 6.80 -7.89
C GLY A 4 -7.50 5.97 -8.81
N ARG A 5 -7.84 4.69 -8.91
CA ARG A 5 -7.16 3.74 -9.79
C ARG A 5 -8.12 3.26 -10.86
N VAL A 6 -7.69 3.20 -12.10
CA VAL A 6 -8.47 2.62 -13.19
C VAL A 6 -8.57 1.12 -12.96
N VAL A 7 -9.79 0.60 -12.82
CA VAL A 7 -10.01 -0.84 -12.59
C VAL A 7 -10.32 -1.57 -13.89
N LYS A 8 -11.00 -0.89 -14.80
CA LYS A 8 -11.45 -1.50 -16.04
C LYS A 8 -11.46 -0.51 -17.18
N VAL A 9 -10.95 -0.94 -18.32
CA VAL A 9 -10.95 -0.18 -19.58
C VAL A 9 -11.57 -1.04 -20.67
N ILE A 10 -12.54 -0.48 -21.39
CA ILE A 10 -13.14 -1.13 -22.56
C ILE A 10 -12.84 -0.27 -23.78
N PRO A 11 -11.73 -0.54 -24.51
CA PRO A 11 -11.27 0.30 -25.60
C PRO A 11 -12.28 0.35 -26.76
N ASP A 12 -12.96 -0.77 -27.05
CA ASP A 12 -13.98 -0.86 -28.12
C ASP A 12 -15.10 0.17 -27.97
N LYS A 13 -15.52 0.40 -26.72
CA LYS A 13 -16.62 1.31 -26.37
C LYS A 13 -16.13 2.67 -25.88
N LYS A 14 -14.83 2.89 -25.76
CA LYS A 14 -14.24 4.13 -25.21
C LYS A 14 -14.83 4.49 -23.83
N ILE A 15 -14.98 3.49 -22.97
CA ILE A 15 -15.47 3.63 -21.60
C ILE A 15 -14.52 2.98 -20.60
N GLY A 16 -14.54 3.46 -19.36
CA GLY A 16 -13.82 2.83 -18.26
C GLY A 16 -14.42 3.13 -16.90
N PHE A 17 -13.84 2.50 -15.88
CA PHE A 17 -14.24 2.64 -14.48
C PHE A 17 -13.02 2.95 -13.60
N ILE A 18 -13.18 3.93 -12.71
CA ILE A 18 -12.19 4.35 -11.73
C ILE A 18 -12.70 3.95 -10.35
N ARG A 19 -11.88 3.21 -9.61
CA ARG A 19 -12.09 3.01 -8.18
C ARG A 19 -11.57 4.21 -7.43
N SER A 20 -12.50 4.91 -6.79
CA SER A 20 -12.18 6.04 -5.93
C SER A 20 -11.48 5.58 -4.65
N ALA A 21 -10.54 6.38 -4.16
CA ALA A 21 -10.01 6.20 -2.81
C ALA A 21 -10.98 6.73 -1.72
N ASP A 22 -11.82 7.71 -2.07
CA ASP A 22 -12.71 8.40 -1.11
C ASP A 22 -14.15 7.86 -1.13
N LEU A 23 -14.57 7.23 -2.23
CA LEU A 23 -15.93 6.78 -2.45
C LEU A 23 -15.98 5.25 -2.44
N ASN A 24 -17.04 4.68 -1.88
CA ASN A 24 -17.27 3.23 -1.87
C ASN A 24 -17.84 2.69 -3.20
N GLU A 25 -17.92 3.55 -4.21
CA GLU A 25 -18.53 3.24 -5.50
C GLU A 25 -17.53 3.53 -6.63
N ASP A 26 -17.61 2.72 -7.69
CA ASP A 26 -16.79 2.90 -8.87
C ASP A 26 -17.37 4.03 -9.75
N VAL A 27 -16.49 4.93 -10.20
CA VAL A 27 -16.85 6.10 -10.99
C VAL A 27 -16.73 5.77 -12.46
N PHE A 28 -17.79 6.01 -13.22
CA PHE A 28 -17.80 5.81 -14.66
C PHE A 28 -17.11 6.99 -15.37
N PHE A 29 -16.30 6.70 -16.38
CA PHE A 29 -15.77 7.73 -17.27
C PHE A 29 -15.85 7.31 -18.73
N HIS A 30 -16.00 8.31 -19.60
CA HIS A 30 -15.89 8.17 -21.04
C HIS A 30 -14.56 8.76 -21.50
N PHE A 31 -13.89 8.16 -22.48
CA PHE A 31 -12.60 8.66 -22.98
C PHE A 31 -12.69 10.08 -23.55
N SER A 32 -13.89 10.55 -23.90
CA SER A 32 -14.10 11.96 -24.29
C SER A 32 -13.77 12.96 -23.18
N LYS A 33 -13.86 12.53 -21.92
CA LYS A 33 -13.57 13.32 -20.71
C LYS A 33 -12.11 13.20 -20.26
N VAL A 34 -11.34 12.31 -20.88
CA VAL A 34 -9.89 12.17 -20.67
C VAL A 34 -9.16 13.25 -21.48
N ASP A 35 -8.07 13.78 -20.94
CA ASP A 35 -7.23 14.75 -21.63
C ASP A 35 -6.66 14.18 -22.94
N LYS A 36 -6.47 15.03 -23.96
CA LYS A 36 -6.18 14.56 -25.33
C LYS A 36 -4.86 13.80 -25.43
N ASP A 37 -3.86 14.21 -24.66
CA ASP A 37 -2.53 13.61 -24.64
C ASP A 37 -2.53 12.21 -24.01
N GLU A 38 -3.48 11.92 -23.13
CA GLU A 38 -3.50 10.69 -22.31
C GLU A 38 -4.61 9.71 -22.74
N LYS A 39 -5.42 10.06 -23.74
CA LYS A 39 -6.56 9.25 -24.21
C LYS A 39 -6.19 7.85 -24.69
N ASN A 40 -5.00 7.65 -25.25
CA ASN A 40 -4.61 6.36 -25.82
C ASN A 40 -3.72 5.54 -24.89
N ASP A 41 -3.24 6.15 -23.79
CA ASP A 41 -2.20 5.57 -22.94
C ASP A 41 -2.74 5.17 -21.56
N LEU A 42 -4.07 5.27 -21.36
CA LEU A 42 -4.71 4.95 -20.10
C LEU A 42 -5.01 3.45 -20.03
N GLU A 43 -4.38 2.77 -19.07
CA GLU A 43 -4.48 1.33 -18.89
C GLU A 43 -5.13 0.96 -17.55
N GLU A 44 -5.51 -0.31 -17.42
CA GLU A 44 -5.99 -0.84 -16.15
C GLU A 44 -4.84 -0.85 -15.12
N GLY A 45 -5.12 -0.36 -13.92
CA GLY A 45 -4.13 -0.21 -12.84
C GLY A 45 -3.48 1.17 -12.76
N ASP A 46 -3.69 2.05 -13.73
CA ASP A 46 -3.18 3.41 -13.70
C ASP A 46 -3.82 4.24 -12.58
N ASP A 47 -2.98 5.03 -11.91
CA ASP A 47 -3.43 6.04 -10.96
C ASP A 47 -3.84 7.31 -11.72
N VAL A 48 -5.04 7.81 -11.42
CA VAL A 48 -5.66 8.94 -12.12
C VAL A 48 -6.22 9.98 -11.16
N GLU A 49 -6.11 11.23 -11.56
CA GLU A 49 -6.80 12.37 -10.97
C GLU A 49 -8.07 12.66 -11.76
N TYR A 50 -9.20 12.79 -11.07
CA TYR A 50 -10.49 13.00 -11.72
C TYR A 50 -11.40 13.94 -10.93
N GLU A 51 -12.42 14.45 -11.60
CA GLU A 51 -13.47 15.27 -11.02
C GLU A 51 -14.83 14.59 -11.22
N VAL A 52 -15.69 14.63 -10.21
CA VAL A 52 -17.01 13.98 -10.22
C VAL A 52 -18.07 15.06 -10.32
N ASP A 53 -19.11 14.79 -11.10
CA ASP A 53 -20.30 15.65 -11.10
C ASP A 53 -21.04 15.55 -9.76
N GLU A 54 -21.08 16.66 -9.03
CA GLU A 54 -21.67 16.74 -7.70
C GLU A 54 -23.21 16.66 -7.75
N LEU A 55 -23.83 17.10 -8.86
CA LEU A 55 -25.27 17.01 -9.07
C LEU A 55 -25.70 15.55 -9.23
N ALA A 56 -24.99 14.78 -10.05
CA ALA A 56 -25.23 13.35 -10.25
C ALA A 56 -25.12 12.57 -8.92
N ARG A 57 -24.21 12.99 -8.04
CA ARG A 57 -24.06 12.42 -6.70
C ARG A 57 -25.26 12.73 -5.80
N ILE A 58 -25.75 13.97 -5.79
CA ILE A 58 -26.90 14.38 -4.96
C ILE A 58 -28.16 13.64 -5.39
N GLU A 59 -28.35 13.47 -6.70
CA GLU A 59 -29.49 12.76 -7.29
C GLU A 59 -29.39 11.22 -7.18
N LYS A 60 -28.34 10.69 -6.53
CA LYS A 60 -28.03 9.25 -6.43
C LYS A 60 -27.99 8.54 -7.79
N LEU A 61 -27.63 9.25 -8.84
CA LEU A 61 -27.38 8.69 -10.16
C LEU A 61 -25.99 8.04 -10.19
N ARG A 62 -25.71 7.26 -11.24
CA ARG A 62 -24.36 6.67 -11.42
C ARG A 62 -23.33 7.80 -11.49
N LEU A 63 -22.32 7.73 -10.62
CA LEU A 63 -21.23 8.70 -10.56
C LEU A 63 -20.50 8.75 -11.90
N GLN A 64 -20.45 9.93 -12.51
CA GLN A 64 -19.71 10.17 -13.75
C GLN A 64 -18.56 11.14 -13.52
N ALA A 65 -17.40 10.81 -14.08
CA ALA A 65 -16.26 11.70 -14.11
C ALA A 65 -16.42 12.75 -15.22
N THR A 66 -16.26 14.02 -14.86
CA THR A 66 -16.30 15.15 -15.79
C THR A 66 -14.95 15.39 -16.44
N LEU A 67 -13.87 15.11 -15.72
CA LEU A 67 -12.49 15.23 -16.18
C LEU A 67 -11.67 14.06 -15.61
N VAL A 68 -10.78 13.48 -16.41
CA VAL A 68 -9.85 12.42 -16.01
C VAL A 68 -8.45 12.72 -16.57
N ARG A 69 -7.43 12.60 -15.74
CA ARG A 69 -6.01 12.80 -16.06
C ARG A 69 -5.15 11.75 -15.38
N ARG A 70 -4.03 11.36 -15.96
CA ARG A 70 -3.06 10.48 -15.31
C ARG A 70 -2.38 11.25 -14.18
N SER A 71 -2.31 10.66 -12.99
CA SER A 71 -1.68 11.34 -11.86
C SER A 71 -0.16 11.35 -12.06
N ARG A 72 0.47 12.53 -11.94
CA ARG A 72 1.95 12.63 -11.99
C ARG A 72 2.60 12.13 -10.69
N ARG A 73 1.79 11.98 -9.64
CA ARG A 73 2.20 11.45 -8.34
C ARG A 73 1.48 10.12 -8.13
N PRO A 74 2.21 9.01 -7.92
CA PRO A 74 1.58 7.73 -7.63
C PRO A 74 0.73 7.85 -6.35
N LEU A 75 -0.46 7.25 -6.37
CA LEU A 75 -1.41 7.35 -5.26
C LEU A 75 -0.87 6.69 -3.99
N GLU A 76 -0.11 5.60 -4.17
CA GLU A 76 0.52 4.86 -3.09
C GLU A 76 2.05 4.88 -3.24
N VAL A 77 2.73 5.65 -2.40
CA VAL A 77 4.18 5.54 -2.23
C VAL A 77 4.48 4.63 -1.04
N LYS A 78 4.90 3.39 -1.31
CA LYS A 78 5.44 2.52 -0.26
C LYS A 78 6.79 3.07 0.19
N ILE A 79 6.80 3.77 1.31
CA ILE A 79 8.01 4.30 1.94
C ILE A 79 8.90 3.11 2.34
N ARG A 80 10.10 3.00 1.76
CA ARG A 80 11.05 1.95 2.18
C ARG A 80 11.67 2.38 3.51
N GLY A 81 12.06 1.42 4.36
CA GLY A 81 12.72 1.74 5.64
C GLY A 81 14.04 2.51 5.53
N ARG A 82 14.59 2.63 4.31
CA ARG A 82 15.74 3.51 4.00
C ARG A 82 15.33 4.97 3.81
N ASP A 83 14.14 5.21 3.25
CA ASP A 83 13.64 6.53 2.87
C ASP A 83 13.08 7.31 4.05
N ALA A 84 12.87 6.63 5.20
CA ALA A 84 12.35 7.23 6.41
C ALA A 84 13.16 6.79 7.64
N PRO A 85 14.40 7.31 7.79
CA PRO A 85 15.31 6.92 8.87
C PRO A 85 14.73 7.17 10.27
N SER A 86 13.81 8.13 10.40
CA SER A 86 13.07 8.43 11.63
C SER A 86 12.12 7.32 12.08
N PHE A 87 11.67 6.45 11.16
CA PHE A 87 10.77 5.33 11.46
C PHE A 87 11.51 4.02 11.75
N LYS A 88 12.85 4.04 11.85
CA LYS A 88 13.61 2.86 12.27
C LYS A 88 13.34 2.60 13.75
N ALA A 89 12.86 1.40 14.06
CA ALA A 89 12.69 0.95 15.43
C ALA A 89 14.02 1.03 16.19
N GLN A 90 14.16 2.05 17.03
CA GLN A 90 15.29 2.14 17.95
C GLN A 90 14.95 1.30 19.18
N HIS A 91 15.61 0.14 19.31
CA HIS A 91 15.56 -0.59 20.57
C HIS A 91 16.34 0.17 21.63
N HIS A 92 15.71 0.41 22.77
CA HIS A 92 16.35 1.05 23.92
C HIS A 92 17.63 0.27 24.30
N PRO A 93 18.77 0.94 24.57
CA PRO A 93 20.07 0.28 24.73
C PRO A 93 20.12 -0.74 25.89
N LYS A 94 19.23 -0.61 26.88
CA LYS A 94 19.11 -1.56 28.00
C LYS A 94 18.24 -2.80 27.71
N ALA A 95 17.60 -2.91 26.55
CA ALA A 95 16.64 -3.98 26.25
C ALA A 95 17.27 -5.39 26.15
N ARG A 96 18.57 -5.50 25.86
CA ARG A 96 19.27 -6.79 25.68
C ARG A 96 20.13 -7.23 26.87
N GLN A 97 20.19 -6.45 27.94
CA GLN A 97 21.22 -6.62 28.98
C GLN A 97 20.90 -7.68 30.05
N ARG A 98 19.73 -8.33 29.99
CA ARG A 98 19.36 -9.37 30.96
C ARG A 98 19.11 -10.67 30.23
N GLN A 99 20.10 -11.56 30.26
CA GLN A 99 19.90 -12.94 29.86
C GLN A 99 18.90 -13.60 30.82
N PRO A 100 17.90 -14.36 30.33
CA PRO A 100 16.99 -15.10 31.18
C PRO A 100 17.76 -16.11 32.03
N THR A 101 17.52 -16.09 33.35
CA THR A 101 18.20 -16.93 34.34
C THR A 101 17.96 -18.43 34.13
N TRP A 102 16.99 -18.82 33.31
CA TRP A 102 16.68 -20.21 32.97
C TRP A 102 17.66 -20.86 31.96
N ARG A 103 18.48 -20.07 31.23
CA ARG A 103 19.44 -20.62 30.24
C ARG A 103 20.73 -21.21 30.82
N GLY A 104 20.95 -21.14 32.15
CA GLY A 104 22.21 -21.52 32.79
C GLY A 104 22.25 -22.90 33.47
N GLY A 105 21.30 -23.79 33.21
CA GLY A 105 21.20 -25.07 33.92
C GLY A 105 21.31 -26.29 33.00
N SER A 106 22.51 -26.83 32.80
CA SER A 106 22.77 -28.27 32.60
C SER A 106 24.22 -28.49 32.16
N ARG A 107 25.08 -28.94 33.08
CA ARG A 107 25.78 -30.25 33.00
C ARG A 107 26.17 -30.67 34.42
N ARG A 108 25.31 -31.46 35.07
CA ARG A 108 25.72 -32.37 36.14
C ARG A 108 26.23 -33.64 35.44
N GLY A 109 27.50 -33.97 35.62
CA GLY A 109 28.04 -35.31 35.37
C GLY A 109 28.76 -35.76 36.64
N PRO A 110 28.39 -36.89 37.26
CA PRO A 110 29.15 -37.45 38.38
C PRO A 110 30.11 -38.49 37.83
N GLU A 111 31.43 -38.31 37.95
CA GLU A 111 32.40 -39.39 37.75
C GLU A 111 33.80 -38.94 38.17
N GLU A 112 34.26 -39.35 39.36
CA GLU A 112 35.58 -39.95 39.55
C GLU A 112 35.78 -40.44 41.01
N ASN A 113 35.92 -41.75 41.14
CA ASN A 113 36.76 -42.51 42.10
C ASN A 113 36.63 -43.97 41.63
N PRO A 114 37.71 -44.76 41.47
CA PRO A 114 38.90 -44.87 42.33
C PRO A 114 40.20 -44.77 41.48
N ASP A 115 41.42 -44.64 42.03
CA ASP A 115 42.22 -45.79 42.47
C ASP A 115 43.41 -45.36 43.34
N GLU A 116 43.65 -46.24 44.30
CA GLU A 116 44.77 -46.35 45.22
C GLU A 116 46.12 -46.38 44.48
N ASN A 117 47.09 -45.60 44.96
CA ASN A 117 48.52 -45.95 44.99
C ASN A 117 49.27 -44.88 45.78
N GLU A 118 49.61 -45.16 47.04
CA GLU A 118 50.99 -45.48 47.48
C GLU A 118 50.99 -45.93 48.95
#